data_AF-A0A1H3VVP4-F1
#
_entry.id   AF-A0A1H3VVP4-F1
#
_cell.length_a   1.000
_cell.length_b   1.000
_cell.length_c   1.000
_cell.angle_alpha   90.00
_cell.angle_beta   90.00
_cell.angle_gamma   90.00
#
_symmetry.space_group_name_H-M   'P 1'
#
loop_
_entity.id
_entity.type
_entity.pdbx_description
1 polymer ?
#
loop_
_entity_poly.entity_id
_entity_poly.type
_entity_poly.pdbx_seq_one_letter_code
_entity_poly.pdbx_strand_id
1 'polypeptide(L)'
;MSVMSFFYKIKFTTLVLVMVVVTVLSTFALSYLITDEINVVSEDIAKRNFREKYDGINSELKQLESFLDQIETISERAGSINELQKDFERYISFLPEAYKGLITWEYPHLVSSSEIAQAGIHFKNDTMPEKTTPRFFTVLKKQSEISPSAIGHVWRNKLILGTPDNKTLALGYGITLSNLQKYFANVDSKSVNYAYVFNKDGLCILHPDETLLGENVFSFKSITPKDTIGISKFSEKATVVQSEYLQLDVIRYLKPLTLKNAPWYISVSTPKSISEENVTRIREYTFIIYGISTVLLIFVVYFFNQRMKKQFIEKERLLKEKNSLILQNEISEKESSFLQLQQLKEQINPHFLFNALNSLYMLIDVNQEKSKVFALKLSKLYRYFITPPKNNITIVEKELALLNEYIYLQDTRFNGSLLVSIIGDKEKVKNQYIPFLALQTLVENAIKHNTATKSKPLSITVSLTEKGIEVKNSYQPITTAPESHYFGIDYLKHTYAFYNVDNFENYQKDGEYFCFLPFIVVV
;
A
#
# COMPACT_ATOMS: atom_id res chain seq x y z
N MET A 1 0.52 -21.12 29.50
CA MET A 1 0.95 -20.14 28.47
C MET A 1 2.06 -20.81 27.66
N SER A 2 1.75 -21.32 26.46
CA SER A 2 2.62 -22.25 25.72
C SER A 2 3.95 -21.60 25.32
N VAL A 3 5.05 -22.36 25.45
CA VAL A 3 6.42 -22.02 25.00
C VAL A 3 6.43 -21.48 23.56
N MET A 4 5.50 -21.94 22.71
CA MET A 4 5.35 -21.51 21.32
C MET A 4 4.93 -20.02 21.19
N SER A 5 4.12 -19.51 22.14
CA SER A 5 3.73 -18.10 22.20
C SER A 5 4.91 -17.19 22.53
N PHE A 6 5.83 -17.65 23.38
CA PHE A 6 7.02 -16.91 23.79
C PHE A 6 8.02 -16.78 22.65
N PHE A 7 8.31 -17.87 21.93
CA PHE A 7 9.21 -17.84 20.78
C PHE A 7 8.68 -17.00 19.61
N TYR A 8 7.38 -17.00 19.36
CA TYR A 8 6.77 -16.14 18.33
C TYR A 8 6.85 -14.66 18.69
N LYS A 9 6.62 -14.32 19.97
CA LYS A 9 6.77 -12.95 20.49
C LYS A 9 8.19 -12.42 20.29
N ILE A 10 9.20 -13.24 20.64
CA ILE A 10 10.62 -12.87 20.52
C ILE A 10 10.99 -12.64 19.05
N LYS A 11 10.67 -13.59 18.15
CA LYS A 11 10.98 -13.48 16.72
C LYS A 11 10.31 -12.27 16.06
N PHE A 12 9.09 -11.94 16.47
CA PHE A 12 8.39 -10.76 15.97
C PHE A 12 9.01 -9.47 16.51
N THR A 13 9.29 -9.38 17.80
CA THR A 13 9.92 -8.17 18.39
C THR A 13 11.30 -7.91 17.79
N THR A 14 12.08 -8.95 17.49
CA THR A 14 13.35 -8.81 16.79
C THR A 14 13.16 -8.31 15.36
N LEU A 15 12.12 -8.78 14.64
CA LEU A 15 11.82 -8.30 13.29
C LEU A 15 11.47 -6.81 13.27
N VAL A 16 10.65 -6.35 14.22
CA VAL A 16 10.29 -4.94 14.35
C VAL A 16 11.51 -4.09 14.69
N LEU A 17 12.35 -4.55 15.62
CA LEU A 17 13.59 -3.88 15.96
C LEU A 17 14.51 -3.73 14.73
N VAL A 18 14.65 -4.80 13.94
CA VAL A 18 15.43 -4.77 12.69
C VAL A 18 14.84 -3.77 11.70
N MET A 19 13.52 -3.75 11.49
CA MET A 19 12.88 -2.76 10.61
C MET A 19 13.11 -1.32 11.07
N VAL A 20 13.02 -1.05 12.38
CA VAL A 20 13.29 0.28 12.94
C VAL A 20 14.76 0.65 12.76
N VAL A 21 15.69 -0.27 13.01
CA VAL A 21 17.12 -0.01 12.81
C VAL A 21 17.45 0.25 11.34
N VAL A 22 16.88 -0.53 10.41
CA VAL A 22 17.08 -0.33 8.97
C VAL A 22 16.52 1.01 8.51
N THR A 23 15.35 1.42 9.00
CA THR A 23 14.77 2.73 8.67
C THR A 23 15.56 3.90 9.25
N VAL A 24 16.09 3.77 10.48
CA VAL A 24 16.97 4.79 11.05
C VAL A 24 18.31 4.87 10.29
N LEU A 25 18.89 3.75 9.90
CA LEU A 25 20.12 3.74 9.11
C LEU A 25 19.90 4.29 7.69
N SER A 26 18.79 3.95 7.03
CA SER A 26 18.49 4.45 5.69
C SER A 26 18.24 5.96 5.70
N THR A 27 17.57 6.48 6.73
CA THR A 27 17.34 7.93 6.88
C THR A 27 18.63 8.69 7.12
N PHE A 28 19.53 8.15 7.95
CA PHE A 28 20.85 8.74 8.16
C PHE A 28 21.68 8.75 6.87
N ALA A 29 21.72 7.62 6.15
CA ALA A 29 22.43 7.51 4.88
C ALA A 29 21.88 8.48 3.82
N LEU A 30 20.55 8.60 3.71
CA LEU A 30 19.92 9.51 2.76
C LEU A 30 20.13 10.97 3.12
N SER A 31 20.08 11.33 4.41
CA SER A 31 20.39 12.69 4.86
C SER A 31 21.82 13.10 4.48
N TYR A 32 22.76 12.16 4.54
CA TYR A 32 24.15 12.40 4.13
C TYR A 32 24.24 12.62 2.62
N LEU A 33 23.62 11.73 1.81
CA LEU A 33 23.61 11.84 0.35
C LEU A 33 22.97 13.15 -0.14
N ILE A 34 21.84 13.54 0.45
CA ILE A 34 21.14 14.80 0.13
C ILE A 34 22.04 16.01 0.41
N THR A 35 22.84 15.98 1.48
CA THR A 35 23.72 17.10 1.85
C THR A 35 24.82 17.31 0.81
N ASP A 36 25.41 16.23 0.30
CA ASP A 36 26.46 16.31 -0.72
C ASP A 36 25.91 16.84 -2.05
N GLU A 37 24.78 16.29 -2.50
CA GLU A 37 24.15 16.67 -3.75
C GLU A 37 23.65 18.11 -3.75
N ILE A 38 23.17 18.57 -2.60
CA ILE A 38 22.79 19.96 -2.38
C ILE A 38 23.98 20.93 -2.51
N ASN A 39 25.15 20.59 -1.96
CA ASN A 39 26.33 21.45 -2.05
C ASN A 39 26.78 21.62 -3.50
N VAL A 40 26.73 20.54 -4.28
CA VAL A 40 26.99 20.56 -5.73
C VAL A 40 25.99 21.47 -6.45
N VAL A 41 24.69 21.32 -6.17
CA VAL A 41 23.64 22.18 -6.76
C VAL A 41 23.84 23.65 -6.41
N SER A 42 24.23 23.97 -5.18
CA SER A 42 24.55 25.33 -4.74
C SER A 42 25.72 25.93 -5.54
N GLU A 43 26.80 25.17 -5.72
CA GLU A 43 27.96 25.60 -6.51
C GLU A 43 27.60 25.81 -7.99
N ASP A 44 26.78 24.92 -8.57
CA ASP A 44 26.30 25.04 -9.94
C ASP A 44 25.42 26.28 -10.16
N ILE A 45 24.53 26.58 -9.20
CA ILE A 45 23.71 27.80 -9.22
C ILE A 45 24.61 29.04 -9.16
N ALA A 46 25.60 29.06 -8.26
CA ALA A 46 26.55 30.17 -8.17
C ALA A 46 27.35 30.36 -9.47
N LYS A 47 27.79 29.26 -10.10
CA LYS A 47 28.51 29.26 -11.38
C LYS A 47 27.65 29.71 -12.55
N ARG A 48 26.35 29.38 -12.57
CA ARG A 48 25.41 29.88 -13.59
C ARG A 48 25.18 31.38 -13.43
N ASN A 49 24.87 31.82 -12.21
CA ASN A 49 24.66 33.23 -11.88
C ASN A 49 25.91 34.07 -12.19
N PHE A 50 27.10 33.54 -11.92
CA PHE A 50 28.36 34.15 -12.33
C PHE A 50 28.42 34.40 -13.84
N ARG A 51 28.13 33.38 -14.66
CA ARG A 51 28.22 33.47 -16.12
C ARG A 51 27.27 34.52 -16.68
N GLU A 52 26.01 34.48 -16.25
CA GLU A 52 24.99 35.46 -16.67
C GLU A 52 25.42 36.89 -16.35
N LYS A 53 25.92 37.11 -15.12
CA LYS A 53 26.38 38.44 -14.68
C LYS A 53 27.65 38.90 -15.40
N TYR A 54 28.60 38.00 -15.59
CA TYR A 54 29.83 38.24 -16.35
C TYR A 54 29.50 38.62 -17.79
N ASP A 55 28.66 37.83 -18.48
CA ASP A 55 28.34 38.05 -19.88
C ASP A 55 27.58 39.36 -20.08
N GLY A 56 26.66 39.70 -19.15
CA GLY A 56 25.96 40.99 -19.13
C GLY A 56 26.93 42.18 -19.02
N ILE A 57 27.75 42.24 -17.96
CA ILE A 57 28.68 43.36 -17.75
C ILE A 57 29.73 43.44 -18.87
N ASN A 58 30.26 42.30 -19.31
CA ASN A 58 31.25 42.24 -20.38
C ASN A 58 30.68 42.68 -21.74
N SER A 59 29.41 42.36 -22.04
CA SER A 59 28.74 42.81 -23.26
C SER A 59 28.53 44.33 -23.26
N GLU A 60 28.03 44.88 -22.15
CA GLU A 60 27.79 46.33 -22.00
C GLU A 60 29.10 47.13 -22.09
N LEU A 61 30.16 46.70 -21.39
CA LEU A 61 31.47 47.35 -21.46
C LEU A 61 32.10 47.28 -22.87
N LYS A 62 31.90 46.16 -23.59
CA LYS A 62 32.30 46.04 -25.00
C LYS A 62 31.53 47.00 -25.90
N GLN A 63 30.24 47.18 -25.64
CA GLN A 63 29.43 48.13 -26.40
C GLN A 63 29.94 49.55 -26.19
N LEU A 64 30.26 49.95 -24.95
CA LEU A 64 30.89 51.24 -24.67
C LEU A 64 32.21 51.38 -25.42
N GLU A 65 33.09 50.37 -25.35
CA GLU A 65 34.37 50.38 -26.07
C GLU A 65 34.19 50.51 -27.59
N SER A 66 33.16 49.87 -28.16
CA SER A 66 32.87 49.91 -29.60
C SER A 66 32.58 51.32 -30.13
N PHE A 67 32.16 52.25 -29.27
CA PHE A 67 31.98 53.64 -29.67
C PHE A 67 33.28 54.27 -30.15
N LEU A 68 34.43 53.92 -29.56
CA LEU A 68 35.73 54.43 -30.01
C LEU A 68 36.08 53.89 -31.41
N ASP A 69 35.73 52.64 -31.71
CA ASP A 69 35.91 52.03 -33.03
C ASP A 69 34.98 52.66 -34.09
N GLN A 70 33.76 53.07 -33.69
CA GLN A 70 32.84 53.82 -34.57
C GLN A 70 33.37 55.24 -34.86
N ILE A 71 33.90 55.92 -33.84
CA ILE A 71 34.52 57.24 -34.00
C ILE A 71 35.72 57.17 -34.93
N GLU A 72 36.54 56.12 -34.83
CA GLU A 72 37.63 55.86 -35.77
C GLU A 72 37.11 55.70 -37.19
N THR A 73 36.08 54.87 -37.40
CA THR A 73 35.48 54.67 -38.73
C THR A 73 34.95 55.97 -39.34
N ILE A 74 34.37 56.86 -38.53
CA ILE A 74 33.91 58.19 -38.96
C ILE A 74 35.12 59.05 -39.37
N SER A 75 36.19 59.02 -38.57
CA SER A 75 37.41 59.80 -38.85
C SER A 75 38.12 59.39 -40.13
N GLU A 76 38.08 58.10 -40.50
CA GLU A 76 38.68 57.61 -41.74
C GLU A 76 37.92 58.05 -43.00
N ARG A 77 36.64 58.40 -42.87
CA ARG A 77 35.76 58.80 -43.98
C ARG A 77 35.68 60.31 -44.18
N ALA A 78 35.94 61.09 -43.13
CA ALA A 78 35.83 62.54 -43.18
C ALA A 78 36.94 63.17 -44.04
N GLY A 79 36.57 64.06 -44.97
CA GLY A 79 37.50 64.78 -45.83
C GLY A 79 37.93 66.15 -45.30
N SER A 80 37.31 66.63 -44.20
CA SER A 80 37.66 67.88 -43.53
C SER A 80 37.29 67.88 -42.04
N ILE A 81 37.80 68.85 -41.27
CA ILE A 81 37.45 69.04 -39.85
C ILE A 81 35.94 69.34 -39.68
N ASN A 82 35.35 70.13 -40.58
CA ASN A 82 33.93 70.47 -40.52
C ASN A 82 33.02 69.27 -40.82
N GLU A 83 33.42 68.40 -41.76
CA GLU A 83 32.71 67.16 -42.05
C GLU A 83 32.81 66.18 -40.87
N LEU A 84 34.00 66.03 -40.29
CA LEU A 84 34.22 65.21 -39.10
C LEU A 84 33.33 65.64 -37.94
N GLN A 85 33.25 66.95 -37.67
CA GLN A 85 32.41 67.48 -36.62
C GLN A 85 30.92 67.19 -36.87
N LYS A 86 30.45 67.40 -38.11
CA LYS A 86 29.06 67.16 -38.48
C LYS A 86 28.66 65.68 -38.38
N ASP A 87 29.52 64.78 -38.85
CA ASP A 87 29.25 63.33 -38.79
C ASP A 87 29.35 62.79 -37.36
N PHE A 88 30.23 63.37 -36.54
CA PHE A 88 30.32 63.06 -35.12
C PHE A 88 29.08 63.53 -34.34
N GLU A 89 28.62 64.77 -34.56
CA GLU A 89 27.36 65.27 -33.98
C GLU A 89 26.15 64.42 -34.42
N ARG A 90 26.12 64.02 -35.69
CA ARG A 90 25.11 63.11 -36.22
C ARG A 90 25.15 61.75 -35.53
N TYR A 91 26.33 61.16 -35.35
CA TYR A 91 26.50 59.90 -34.64
C TYR A 91 25.99 59.98 -33.19
N ILE A 92 26.36 61.04 -32.46
CA ILE A 92 25.91 61.27 -31.08
C ILE A 92 24.38 61.35 -31.01
N SER A 93 23.74 62.01 -31.99
CA SER A 93 22.28 62.16 -32.03
C SER A 93 21.53 60.82 -32.16
N PHE A 94 22.15 59.82 -32.79
CA PHE A 94 21.57 58.49 -33.02
C PHE A 94 21.83 57.49 -31.89
N LEU A 95 22.57 57.86 -30.85
CA LEU A 95 22.83 56.96 -29.73
C LEU A 95 21.56 56.68 -28.93
N PRO A 96 21.39 55.46 -28.37
CA PRO A 96 20.29 55.17 -27.46
C PRO A 96 20.28 56.11 -26.26
N GLU A 97 19.08 56.48 -25.79
CA GLU A 97 18.88 57.43 -24.68
C GLU A 97 19.64 57.02 -23.41
N ALA A 98 19.77 55.72 -23.16
CA ALA A 98 20.50 55.15 -22.03
C ALA A 98 21.98 55.57 -21.98
N TYR A 99 22.61 55.82 -23.14
CA TYR A 99 24.02 56.21 -23.22
C TYR A 99 24.23 57.73 -23.21
N LYS A 100 23.22 58.52 -23.58
CA LYS A 100 23.32 59.99 -23.67
C LYS A 100 23.56 60.65 -22.31
N GLY A 101 22.99 60.10 -21.24
CA GLY A 101 23.21 60.57 -19.86
C GLY A 101 24.46 59.98 -19.18
N LEU A 102 25.04 58.92 -19.77
CA LEU A 102 26.21 58.22 -19.23
C LEU A 102 27.52 58.85 -19.74
N ILE A 103 27.54 59.30 -20.99
CA ILE A 103 28.75 59.68 -21.72
C ILE A 103 28.88 61.19 -21.82
N THR A 104 30.04 61.71 -21.42
CA THR A 104 30.46 63.09 -21.69
C THR A 104 31.33 63.12 -22.94
N TRP A 105 30.81 63.68 -24.04
CA TRP A 105 31.53 63.74 -25.31
C TRP A 105 32.62 64.81 -25.30
N GLU A 106 33.82 64.44 -25.72
CA GLU A 106 34.90 65.39 -25.99
C GLU A 106 34.88 65.73 -27.47
N TYR A 107 34.34 66.90 -27.80
CA TYR A 107 34.24 67.39 -29.18
C TYR A 107 35.63 67.62 -29.80
N PRO A 108 35.74 67.55 -31.14
CA PRO A 108 37.03 67.70 -31.82
C PRO A 108 37.65 69.05 -31.49
N HIS A 109 38.81 69.05 -30.85
CA HIS A 109 39.58 70.27 -30.56
C HIS A 109 41.05 70.07 -30.90
N LEU A 110 41.69 71.15 -31.36
CA LEU A 110 43.11 71.19 -31.65
C LEU A 110 43.89 71.13 -30.33
N VAL A 111 44.70 70.09 -30.17
CA VAL A 111 45.51 69.89 -28.96
C VAL A 111 46.86 70.60 -29.15
N SER A 112 47.29 71.35 -28.14
CA SER A 112 48.59 72.03 -28.14
C SER A 112 49.73 71.03 -27.87
N SER A 113 50.92 71.27 -28.44
CA SER A 113 52.10 70.40 -28.26
C SER A 113 52.55 70.22 -26.81
N SER A 114 52.15 71.10 -25.89
CA SER A 114 52.38 71.00 -24.44
C SER A 114 51.47 69.98 -23.72
N GLU A 115 50.24 69.78 -24.19
CA GLU A 115 49.31 68.79 -23.59
C GLU A 115 49.68 67.35 -23.98
N ILE A 116 50.29 67.18 -25.16
CA ILE A 116 50.83 65.91 -25.66
C ILE A 116 51.97 65.40 -24.76
N ALA A 117 52.79 66.31 -24.20
CA ALA A 117 53.89 65.97 -23.30
C ALA A 117 53.42 65.50 -21.92
N GLN A 118 52.33 66.06 -21.39
CA GLN A 118 51.70 65.59 -20.14
C GLN A 118 51.00 64.23 -20.29
N ALA A 119 50.57 63.88 -21.51
CA ALA A 119 50.03 62.55 -21.84
C ALA A 119 51.10 61.46 -22.07
N GLY A 120 52.39 61.77 -21.81
CA GLY A 120 53.50 60.81 -21.88
C GLY A 120 53.85 60.33 -23.29
N ILE A 121 53.62 61.15 -24.32
CA ILE A 121 53.84 60.78 -25.72
C ILE A 121 55.28 61.15 -26.14
N HIS A 122 56.15 60.16 -26.34
CA HIS A 122 57.45 60.33 -27.00
C HIS A 122 57.34 59.95 -28.48
N PHE A 123 57.66 60.89 -29.38
CA PHE A 123 57.82 60.60 -30.80
C PHE A 123 59.17 59.89 -31.01
N LYS A 124 59.14 58.63 -31.44
CA LYS A 124 60.29 58.07 -32.16
C LYS A 124 60.28 58.71 -33.55
N ASN A 125 61.40 59.33 -33.93
CA ASN A 125 61.66 59.81 -35.29
C ASN A 125 61.85 58.63 -36.26
N ASP A 126 60.85 57.76 -36.37
CA ASP A 126 60.81 56.74 -37.42
C ASP A 126 59.92 57.28 -38.54
N THR A 127 60.56 57.44 -39.70
CA THR A 127 60.05 57.88 -41.00
C THR A 127 58.61 57.43 -41.27
N MET A 128 57.72 58.39 -41.58
CA MET A 128 56.39 58.13 -42.15
C MET A 128 56.52 57.27 -43.41
N PRO A 129 55.70 56.21 -43.59
CA PRO A 129 55.72 55.45 -44.82
C PRO A 129 55.08 56.26 -45.96
N GLU A 130 55.83 56.44 -47.05
CA GLU A 130 55.30 56.90 -48.33
C GLU A 130 54.39 55.82 -48.95
N LYS A 131 53.08 56.11 -49.05
CA LYS A 131 52.33 56.11 -50.33
C LYS A 131 50.81 56.28 -50.19
N THR A 132 50.27 56.98 -51.20
CA THR A 132 48.91 56.96 -51.79
C THR A 132 47.74 57.63 -51.02
N THR A 133 47.30 58.78 -51.58
CA THR A 133 46.24 59.75 -51.19
C THR A 133 44.79 59.22 -51.06
N PRO A 134 43.80 59.96 -50.47
CA PRO A 134 43.86 61.08 -49.54
C PRO A 134 42.97 60.81 -48.29
N ARG A 135 43.48 60.10 -47.27
CA ARG A 135 42.82 60.18 -45.95
C ARG A 135 43.23 61.50 -45.32
N PHE A 136 42.27 62.38 -45.06
CA PHE A 136 42.55 63.68 -44.45
C PHE A 136 43.08 63.53 -43.02
N PHE A 137 42.64 62.49 -42.29
CA PHE A 137 43.12 62.18 -40.94
C PHE A 137 43.89 60.85 -40.90
N THR A 138 44.98 60.81 -40.13
CA THR A 138 45.72 59.58 -39.81
C THR A 138 45.56 59.24 -38.33
N VAL A 139 45.15 58.02 -37.99
CA VAL A 139 45.05 57.58 -36.60
C VAL A 139 46.44 57.41 -36.01
N LEU A 140 46.77 58.22 -35.00
CA LEU A 140 48.08 58.19 -34.34
C LEU A 140 48.07 57.29 -33.10
N LYS A 141 47.01 57.35 -32.29
CA LYS A 141 46.90 56.57 -31.05
C LYS A 141 45.44 56.44 -30.59
N LYS A 142 45.09 55.25 -30.08
CA LYS A 142 43.90 55.03 -29.25
C LYS A 142 44.32 54.98 -27.79
N GLN A 143 43.63 55.70 -26.92
CA GLN A 143 43.93 55.76 -25.50
C GLN A 143 42.67 55.49 -24.70
N SER A 144 42.73 54.50 -23.82
CA SER A 144 41.69 54.18 -22.85
C SER A 144 42.32 54.19 -21.47
N GLU A 145 42.03 55.20 -20.67
CA GLU A 145 42.66 55.37 -19.35
C GLU A 145 41.67 55.90 -18.32
N ILE A 146 41.96 55.63 -17.06
CA ILE A 146 41.21 56.20 -15.94
C ILE A 146 42.10 57.24 -15.29
N SER A 147 41.60 58.48 -15.23
CA SER A 147 42.33 59.62 -14.65
C SER A 147 41.46 60.31 -13.60
N PRO A 148 42.06 60.84 -12.52
CA PRO A 148 41.35 61.66 -11.55
C PRO A 148 40.91 62.99 -12.18
N SER A 149 39.73 63.48 -11.80
CA SER A 149 39.15 64.76 -12.22
C SER A 149 38.46 65.45 -11.04
N ALA A 150 38.10 66.72 -11.18
CA ALA A 150 37.39 67.49 -10.14
C ALA A 150 36.02 66.90 -9.77
N ILE A 151 35.46 66.06 -10.65
CA ILE A 151 34.18 65.35 -10.50
C ILE A 151 34.36 63.85 -10.16
N GLY A 152 35.56 63.45 -9.71
CA GLY A 152 35.93 62.07 -9.43
C GLY A 152 36.73 61.41 -10.56
N HIS A 153 36.88 60.10 -10.52
CA HIS A 153 37.60 59.34 -11.55
C HIS A 153 36.78 59.28 -12.85
N VAL A 154 37.45 59.51 -13.98
CA VAL A 154 36.83 59.48 -15.31
C VAL A 154 37.56 58.48 -16.18
N TRP A 155 36.81 57.54 -16.74
CA TRP A 155 37.26 56.66 -17.81
C TRP A 155 37.22 57.41 -19.13
N ARG A 156 38.39 57.82 -19.64
CA ARG A 156 38.55 58.59 -20.87
C ARG A 156 38.97 57.68 -21.99
N ASN A 157 38.19 57.69 -23.06
CA ASN A 157 38.47 57.00 -24.31
C ASN A 157 38.69 58.05 -25.40
N LYS A 158 39.94 58.19 -25.84
CA LYS A 158 40.35 59.21 -26.82
C LYS A 158 40.97 58.56 -28.05
N LEU A 159 40.61 59.12 -29.20
CA LEU A 159 41.25 58.88 -30.48
C LEU A 159 42.09 60.12 -30.82
N ILE A 160 43.39 59.93 -31.04
CA ILE A 160 44.31 61.00 -31.43
C ILE A 160 44.58 60.85 -32.93
N LEU A 161 44.24 61.89 -33.69
CA LEU A 161 44.38 61.96 -35.14
C LEU A 161 45.43 63.00 -35.55
N GLY A 162 46.20 62.70 -36.59
CA GLY A 162 47.08 63.64 -37.28
C GLY A 162 46.35 64.27 -38.46
N THR A 163 46.53 65.58 -38.64
CA THR A 163 46.01 66.35 -39.79
C THR A 163 47.12 66.58 -40.83
N PRO A 164 46.79 66.95 -42.08
CA PRO A 164 47.79 67.20 -43.13
C PRO A 164 48.73 68.37 -42.79
N ASP A 165 48.26 69.31 -41.95
CA ASP A 165 49.00 70.50 -41.50
C ASP A 165 49.91 70.21 -40.29
N ASN A 166 50.23 68.95 -40.01
CA ASN A 166 51.06 68.50 -38.89
C ASN A 166 50.50 68.87 -37.49
N LYS A 167 49.21 69.18 -37.40
CA LYS A 167 48.49 69.40 -36.13
C LYS A 167 47.82 68.12 -35.67
N THR A 168 47.61 67.98 -34.37
CA THR A 168 46.91 66.85 -33.75
C THR A 168 45.51 67.23 -33.29
N LEU A 169 44.55 66.36 -33.57
CA LEU A 169 43.16 66.47 -33.15
C LEU A 169 42.85 65.34 -32.17
N ALA A 170 42.22 65.67 -31.05
CA ALA A 170 41.68 64.66 -30.13
C ALA A 170 40.16 64.69 -30.18
N LEU A 171 39.56 63.50 -30.23
CA LEU A 171 38.13 63.30 -30.14
C LEU A 171 37.85 62.02 -29.35
N GLY A 172 36.74 61.99 -28.65
CA GLY A 172 36.43 60.83 -27.83
C GLY A 172 35.33 61.11 -26.83
N TYR A 173 35.37 60.36 -25.74
CA TYR A 173 34.38 60.48 -24.70
C TYR A 173 34.93 60.09 -23.33
N GLY A 174 34.36 60.68 -22.30
CA GLY A 174 34.62 60.39 -20.90
C GLY A 174 33.38 59.83 -20.21
N ILE A 175 33.57 58.86 -19.33
CA ILE A 175 32.52 58.33 -18.46
C ILE A 175 33.01 58.45 -17.02
N THR A 176 32.31 59.22 -16.19
CA THR A 176 32.61 59.28 -14.76
C THR A 176 32.26 57.95 -14.10
N LEU A 177 33.12 57.42 -13.22
CA LEU A 177 32.87 56.13 -12.58
C LEU A 177 31.55 56.09 -11.79
N SER A 178 31.14 57.21 -11.17
CA SER A 178 29.83 57.36 -10.52
C SER A 178 28.66 57.14 -11.49
N ASN A 179 28.73 57.71 -12.70
CA ASN A 179 27.69 57.52 -13.71
C ASN A 179 27.68 56.08 -14.24
N LEU A 180 28.86 55.47 -14.39
CA LEU A 180 29.00 54.07 -14.78
C LEU A 180 28.38 53.13 -13.74
N GLN A 181 28.63 53.39 -12.45
CA GLN A 181 28.00 52.65 -11.35
C GLN A 181 26.48 52.76 -11.39
N LYS A 182 25.94 53.98 -11.53
CA LYS A 182 24.49 54.21 -11.59
C LYS A 182 23.83 53.51 -12.77
N TYR A 183 24.50 53.48 -13.92
CA TYR A 183 24.04 52.73 -15.09
C TYR A 183 23.90 51.24 -14.77
N PHE A 184 24.95 50.61 -14.26
CA PHE A 184 24.91 49.18 -13.95
C PHE A 184 24.00 48.84 -12.76
N ALA A 185 23.87 49.72 -11.77
CA ALA A 185 22.95 49.53 -10.63
C ALA A 185 21.48 49.44 -11.09
N ASN A 186 21.09 50.22 -12.10
CA ASN A 186 19.73 50.20 -12.64
C ASN A 186 19.46 48.98 -13.53
N VAL A 187 20.47 48.55 -14.31
CA VAL A 187 20.37 47.40 -15.22
C VAL A 187 20.21 46.08 -14.46
N ASP A 188 20.69 46.02 -13.22
CA ASP A 188 20.93 44.77 -12.49
C ASP A 188 20.26 44.71 -11.10
N SER A 189 19.27 45.58 -10.86
CA SER A 189 18.56 45.75 -9.57
C SER A 189 17.89 44.51 -8.95
N LYS A 190 17.82 43.37 -9.67
CA LYS A 190 17.16 42.13 -9.21
C LYS A 190 18.11 40.98 -8.90
N SER A 191 19.41 41.09 -9.21
CA SER A 191 20.32 39.97 -8.98
C SER A 191 20.78 39.94 -7.52
N VAL A 192 20.81 38.74 -6.94
CA VAL A 192 21.23 38.54 -5.54
C VAL A 192 22.76 38.42 -5.40
N ASN A 193 23.47 38.57 -6.52
CA ASN A 193 24.93 38.57 -6.60
C ASN A 193 25.42 39.98 -6.93
N TYR A 194 26.62 40.34 -6.46
CA TYR A 194 27.17 41.66 -6.75
C TYR A 194 28.46 41.59 -7.59
N ALA A 195 28.48 42.50 -8.56
CA ALA A 195 29.54 42.88 -9.50
C ALA A 195 30.61 43.81 -8.93
N TYR A 196 31.91 43.54 -9.03
CA TYR A 196 32.87 44.64 -9.10
C TYR A 196 33.98 44.41 -10.14
N VAL A 197 34.45 45.50 -10.74
CA VAL A 197 35.41 45.53 -11.85
C VAL A 197 36.62 46.36 -11.45
N PHE A 198 37.82 45.90 -11.79
CA PHE A 198 39.07 46.59 -11.47
C PHE A 198 40.12 46.39 -12.57
N ASN A 199 41.10 47.28 -12.66
CA ASN A 199 42.21 47.14 -13.62
C ASN A 199 43.36 46.27 -13.05
N LYS A 200 44.37 45.99 -13.89
CA LYS A 200 45.58 45.24 -13.49
C LYS A 200 46.31 45.81 -12.26
N ASP A 201 46.23 47.12 -12.03
CA ASP A 201 46.90 47.84 -10.95
C ASP A 201 46.07 47.84 -9.66
N GLY A 202 44.86 47.27 -9.71
CA GLY A 202 43.94 47.16 -8.60
C GLY A 202 43.00 48.34 -8.44
N LEU A 203 42.98 49.31 -9.36
CA LEU A 203 42.05 50.44 -9.30
C LEU A 203 40.62 49.94 -9.49
N CYS A 204 39.74 50.21 -8.52
CA CYS A 204 38.33 49.84 -8.60
C CYS A 204 37.57 50.76 -9.57
N ILE A 205 36.87 50.16 -10.53
CA ILE A 205 36.20 50.84 -11.65
C ILE A 205 34.70 50.81 -11.49
N LEU A 206 34.18 49.68 -11.03
CA LEU A 206 32.76 49.45 -10.76
C LEU A 206 32.65 48.71 -9.45
N HIS A 207 31.84 49.19 -8.53
CA HIS A 207 31.53 48.52 -7.26
C HIS A 207 30.12 48.95 -6.81
N PRO A 208 29.35 48.12 -6.08
CA PRO A 208 28.02 48.52 -5.58
C PRO A 208 28.09 49.72 -4.64
N ASP A 209 29.11 49.75 -3.79
CA ASP A 209 29.46 50.90 -2.93
C ASP A 209 30.28 51.93 -3.72
N GLU A 210 29.73 53.14 -3.87
CA GLU A 210 30.34 54.26 -4.59
C GLU A 210 31.62 54.77 -3.91
N THR A 211 31.75 54.59 -2.58
CA THR A 211 32.92 55.07 -1.82
C THR A 211 34.21 54.32 -2.18
N LEU A 212 34.08 53.12 -2.75
CA LEU A 212 35.21 52.28 -3.13
C LEU A 212 35.68 52.50 -4.57
N LEU A 213 34.99 53.36 -5.34
CA LEU A 213 35.39 53.67 -6.71
C LEU A 213 36.69 54.48 -6.75
N GLY A 214 37.70 53.98 -7.47
CA GLY A 214 39.03 54.57 -7.54
C GLY A 214 39.98 54.18 -6.41
N GLU A 215 39.52 53.40 -5.44
CA GLU A 215 40.38 52.82 -4.40
C GLU A 215 41.08 51.54 -4.90
N ASN A 216 42.12 51.10 -4.20
CA ASN A 216 42.86 49.89 -4.57
C ASN A 216 42.21 48.62 -3.99
N VAL A 217 41.73 47.71 -4.85
CA VAL A 217 41.05 46.48 -4.44
C VAL A 217 41.94 45.49 -3.68
N PHE A 218 43.26 45.56 -3.83
CA PHE A 218 44.19 44.71 -3.09
C PHE A 218 44.35 45.14 -1.63
N SER A 219 43.92 46.35 -1.27
CA SER A 219 43.87 46.79 0.13
C SER A 219 42.74 46.12 0.91
N PHE A 220 41.75 45.55 0.22
CA PHE A 220 40.53 44.96 0.80
C PHE A 220 40.70 43.50 1.31
N LYS A 221 41.94 43.03 1.53
CA LYS A 221 42.33 41.76 2.18
C LYS A 221 41.95 40.41 1.52
N SER A 222 41.24 40.38 0.39
CA SER A 222 40.71 39.11 -0.18
C SER A 222 41.18 38.77 -1.61
N ILE A 223 41.77 39.73 -2.32
CA ILE A 223 42.39 39.53 -3.63
C ILE A 223 43.83 40.00 -3.53
N THR A 224 44.77 39.19 -3.98
CA THR A 224 46.18 39.55 -4.04
C THR A 224 46.60 39.90 -5.47
N PRO A 225 47.66 40.69 -5.67
CA PRO A 225 48.21 40.93 -7.02
C PRO A 225 48.66 39.64 -7.74
N LYS A 226 48.85 38.52 -7.02
CA LYS A 226 49.16 37.22 -7.63
C LYS A 226 47.93 36.60 -8.31
N ASP A 227 46.73 36.93 -7.84
CA ASP A 227 45.46 36.45 -8.39
C ASP A 227 45.11 37.15 -9.72
N THR A 228 45.84 38.19 -10.12
CA THR A 228 45.66 38.86 -11.43
C THR A 228 46.70 38.43 -12.48
N ILE A 229 47.78 37.77 -12.05
CA ILE A 229 48.90 37.37 -12.90
C ILE A 229 48.65 35.95 -13.44
N GLY A 230 48.51 35.80 -14.76
CA GLY A 230 48.45 34.50 -15.44
C GLY A 230 47.06 33.89 -15.67
N ILE A 231 45.98 34.60 -15.31
CA ILE A 231 44.60 34.17 -15.66
C ILE A 231 44.35 34.42 -17.15
N SER A 232 44.79 33.50 -18.00
CA SER A 232 44.41 33.45 -19.42
C SER A 232 43.09 32.72 -19.67
N LYS A 233 42.58 31.99 -18.66
CA LYS A 233 41.32 31.23 -18.67
C LYS A 233 40.59 31.38 -17.34
N PHE A 234 39.25 31.33 -17.40
CA PHE A 234 38.30 31.30 -16.26
C PHE A 234 38.91 30.58 -15.05
N SER A 235 38.97 31.23 -13.87
CA SER A 235 39.30 30.49 -12.64
C SER A 235 38.15 29.53 -12.36
N GLU A 236 38.33 28.25 -12.70
CA GLU A 236 37.32 27.21 -12.44
C GLU A 236 37.08 27.00 -10.95
N LYS A 237 38.01 27.46 -10.11
CA LYS A 237 37.95 27.31 -8.66
C LYS A 237 37.25 28.50 -8.03
N ALA A 238 36.06 28.25 -7.50
CA ALA A 238 35.38 29.15 -6.58
C ALA A 238 36.25 29.39 -5.35
N THR A 239 36.34 30.62 -4.88
CA THR A 239 36.95 30.92 -3.58
C THR A 239 35.87 31.37 -2.61
N VAL A 240 35.81 30.75 -1.43
CA VAL A 240 34.95 31.21 -0.35
C VAL A 240 35.74 32.24 0.45
N VAL A 241 35.22 33.47 0.48
CA VAL A 241 35.83 34.59 1.19
C VAL A 241 34.77 35.37 1.94
N GLN A 242 35.14 36.04 3.02
CA GLN A 242 34.25 36.98 3.68
C GLN A 242 34.16 38.27 2.84
N SER A 243 32.94 38.65 2.45
CA SER A 243 32.66 39.84 1.66
C SER A 243 32.98 41.11 2.43
N GLU A 244 33.64 42.05 1.78
CA GLU A 244 34.01 43.35 2.33
C GLU A 244 32.83 44.33 2.30
N TYR A 245 31.91 44.09 1.36
CA TYR A 245 30.68 44.85 1.21
C TYR A 245 29.56 44.32 2.11
N LEU A 246 29.30 43.01 2.06
CA LEU A 246 28.18 42.38 2.79
C LEU A 246 28.57 41.83 4.17
N GLN A 247 29.87 41.78 4.50
CA GLN A 247 30.40 41.26 5.78
C GLN A 247 30.01 39.79 6.09
N LEU A 248 29.73 39.01 5.05
CA LEU A 248 29.29 37.61 5.10
C LEU A 248 30.04 36.74 4.10
N ASP A 249 30.03 35.42 4.29
CA ASP A 249 30.69 34.47 3.39
C ASP A 249 30.07 34.49 1.99
N VAL A 250 30.89 34.75 0.98
CA VAL A 250 30.51 34.75 -0.43
C VAL A 250 31.33 33.73 -1.22
N ILE A 251 30.66 33.10 -2.18
CA ILE A 251 31.31 32.34 -3.24
C ILE A 251 31.71 33.34 -4.32
N ARG A 252 33.03 33.50 -4.52
CA ARG A 252 33.61 34.47 -5.45
C ARG A 252 34.27 33.77 -6.63
N TYR A 253 34.00 34.28 -7.82
CA TYR A 253 34.67 33.91 -9.06
C TYR A 253 35.31 35.15 -9.68
N LEU A 254 36.47 34.94 -10.31
CA LEU A 254 37.27 35.98 -10.95
C LEU A 254 37.55 35.60 -12.41
N LYS A 255 37.37 36.55 -13.31
CA LYS A 255 37.65 36.36 -14.74
C LYS A 255 38.10 37.67 -15.40
N PRO A 256 39.09 37.65 -16.31
CA PRO A 256 39.43 38.82 -17.13
C PRO A 256 38.26 39.17 -18.06
N LEU A 257 37.99 40.46 -18.20
CA LEU A 257 37.10 40.98 -19.23
C LEU A 257 37.77 40.89 -20.60
N THR A 258 36.96 40.81 -21.65
CA THR A 258 37.44 40.61 -23.03
C THR A 258 37.47 41.92 -23.83
N LEU A 259 37.84 43.01 -23.16
CA LEU A 259 37.98 44.35 -23.75
C LEU A 259 39.32 44.45 -24.50
N LYS A 260 39.38 45.23 -25.60
CA LYS A 260 40.58 45.34 -26.45
C LYS A 260 41.63 46.29 -25.87
N ASN A 261 41.19 47.41 -25.33
CA ASN A 261 42.01 48.56 -24.94
C ASN A 261 42.16 48.70 -23.42
N ALA A 262 41.46 47.86 -22.65
CA ALA A 262 41.35 47.98 -21.20
C ALA A 262 41.43 46.60 -20.52
N PRO A 263 42.63 46.15 -20.07
CA PRO A 263 42.78 44.86 -19.41
C PRO A 263 42.21 44.92 -17.98
N TRP A 264 40.90 44.72 -17.89
CA TRP A 264 40.14 44.75 -16.64
C TRP A 264 39.72 43.35 -16.22
N TYR A 265 39.45 43.20 -14.93
CA TYR A 265 39.01 41.97 -14.30
C TYR A 265 37.67 42.22 -13.62
N ILE A 266 36.82 41.21 -13.62
CA ILE A 266 35.53 41.23 -12.93
C ILE A 266 35.50 40.14 -11.88
N SER A 267 35.11 40.54 -10.67
CA SER A 267 34.79 39.64 -9.58
C SER A 267 33.28 39.66 -9.37
N VAL A 268 32.64 38.49 -9.40
CA VAL A 268 31.25 38.35 -9.00
C VAL A 268 31.19 37.53 -7.73
N SER A 269 30.50 38.08 -6.73
CA SER A 269 30.37 37.49 -5.41
C SER A 269 28.90 37.15 -5.14
N THR A 270 28.64 35.90 -4.78
CA THR A 270 27.30 35.41 -4.42
C THR A 270 27.27 35.02 -2.94
N PRO A 271 26.35 35.56 -2.11
CA PRO A 271 26.21 35.15 -0.71
C PRO A 271 26.00 33.65 -0.56
N LYS A 272 26.84 33.00 0.25
CA LYS A 272 26.73 31.57 0.58
C LYS A 272 25.45 31.26 1.37
N SER A 273 24.98 32.24 2.17
CA SER A 273 23.78 32.09 3.00
C SER A 273 22.49 31.84 2.19
N ILE A 274 22.38 32.36 0.96
CA ILE A 274 21.17 32.17 0.12
C ILE A 274 21.04 30.72 -0.34
N SER A 275 22.17 30.04 -0.56
CA SER A 275 22.13 28.61 -0.82
C SER A 275 21.93 27.81 0.47
N GLU A 276 22.55 28.18 1.59
CA GLU A 276 22.43 27.44 2.85
C GLU A 276 21.04 27.50 3.52
N GLU A 277 20.27 28.59 3.40
CA GLU A 277 18.95 28.71 4.04
C GLU A 277 17.90 27.77 3.43
N ASN A 278 17.92 27.62 2.10
CA ASN A 278 17.02 26.68 1.41
C ASN A 278 17.38 25.24 1.74
N VAL A 279 18.68 24.97 1.88
CA VAL A 279 19.23 23.66 2.19
C VAL A 279 18.93 23.22 3.60
N THR A 280 19.08 24.13 4.56
CA THR A 280 18.78 23.86 5.97
C THR A 280 17.30 23.57 6.16
N ARG A 281 16.41 24.34 5.50
CA ARG A 281 14.97 24.07 5.51
C ARG A 281 14.62 22.72 4.87
N ILE A 282 15.22 22.40 3.72
CA ILE A 282 15.04 21.08 3.08
C ILE A 282 15.45 19.95 4.04
N ARG A 283 16.58 20.10 4.74
CA ARG A 283 17.05 19.13 5.73
C ARG A 283 16.09 18.97 6.90
N GLU A 284 15.59 20.07 7.46
CA GLU A 284 14.61 20.05 8.56
C GLU A 284 13.31 19.36 8.14
N TYR A 285 12.75 19.72 6.97
CA TYR A 285 11.54 19.06 6.45
C TYR A 285 11.77 17.58 6.19
N THR A 286 12.92 17.21 5.63
CA THR A 286 13.29 15.82 5.38
C THR A 286 13.32 15.04 6.69
N PHE A 287 13.94 15.58 7.73
CA PHE A 287 13.99 14.95 9.06
C PHE A 287 12.60 14.78 9.68
N ILE A 288 11.74 15.80 9.59
CA ILE A 288 10.36 15.76 10.12
C ILE A 288 9.53 14.70 9.38
N ILE A 289 9.57 14.68 8.04
CA ILE A 289 8.84 13.70 7.22
C ILE A 289 9.25 12.27 7.60
N TYR A 290 10.54 12.04 7.75
CA TYR A 290 11.03 10.72 8.16
C TYR A 290 10.59 10.34 9.57
N GLY A 291 10.70 11.25 10.54
CA GLY A 291 10.21 11.02 11.89
C GLY A 291 8.72 10.63 11.92
N ILE A 292 7.88 11.36 11.18
CA ILE A 292 6.45 11.04 11.04
C ILE A 292 6.25 9.66 10.42
N SER A 293 6.98 9.33 9.35
CA SER A 293 6.87 8.03 8.68
C SER A 293 7.27 6.85 9.59
N THR A 294 8.30 7.02 10.42
CA THR A 294 8.76 6.00 11.37
C THR A 294 7.73 5.79 12.47
N VAL A 295 7.15 6.87 13.02
CA VAL A 295 6.08 6.78 14.02
C VAL A 295 4.85 6.08 13.45
N LEU A 296 4.46 6.42 12.22
CA LEU A 296 3.35 5.76 11.51
C LEU A 296 3.62 4.24 11.35
N LEU A 297 4.83 3.86 10.94
CA LEU A 297 5.21 2.46 10.79
C LEU A 297 5.09 1.69 12.11
N ILE A 298 5.61 2.26 13.21
CA ILE A 298 5.51 1.67 14.55
C ILE A 298 4.04 1.47 14.94
N PHE A 299 3.18 2.44 14.65
CA PHE A 299 1.75 2.37 14.93
C PHE A 299 1.08 1.23 14.14
N VAL A 300 1.33 1.14 12.82
CA VAL A 300 0.79 0.06 11.98
C VAL A 300 1.18 -1.32 12.51
N VAL A 301 2.46 -1.50 12.84
CA VAL A 301 2.99 -2.75 13.40
C VAL A 301 2.34 -3.06 14.76
N TYR A 302 2.15 -2.06 15.62
CA TYR A 302 1.49 -2.22 16.92
C TYR A 302 0.03 -2.67 16.78
N PHE A 303 -0.75 -2.03 15.90
CA PHE A 303 -2.14 -2.39 15.64
C PHE A 303 -2.27 -3.77 15.01
N PHE A 304 -1.38 -4.12 14.08
CA PHE A 304 -1.31 -5.44 13.49
C PHE A 304 -1.07 -6.52 14.56
N ASN A 305 -0.14 -6.29 15.47
CA ASN A 305 0.12 -7.19 16.60
C ASN A 305 -1.08 -7.37 17.52
N GLN A 306 -1.80 -6.29 17.82
CA GLN A 306 -3.01 -6.35 18.63
C GLN A 306 -4.09 -7.20 17.94
N ARG A 307 -4.28 -7.02 16.63
CA ARG A 307 -5.22 -7.82 15.82
C ARG A 307 -4.83 -9.30 15.81
N MET A 308 -3.55 -9.61 15.56
CA MET A 308 -3.06 -11.00 15.50
C MET A 308 -3.22 -11.73 16.84
N LYS A 309 -2.97 -11.07 17.98
CA LYS A 309 -3.16 -11.67 19.31
C LYS A 309 -4.62 -12.08 19.55
N LYS A 310 -5.57 -11.23 19.19
CA LYS A 310 -7.01 -11.53 19.36
C LYS A 310 -7.41 -12.77 18.54
N GLN A 311 -7.00 -12.83 17.29
CA GLN A 311 -7.28 -13.97 16.41
C GLN A 311 -6.67 -15.28 16.92
N PHE A 312 -5.46 -15.23 17.50
CA PHE A 312 -4.83 -16.42 18.05
C PHE A 312 -5.59 -16.98 19.26
N ILE A 313 -6.04 -16.11 20.17
CA ILE A 313 -6.83 -16.50 21.36
C ILE A 313 -8.17 -17.10 20.95
N GLU A 314 -8.84 -16.49 19.97
CA GLU A 314 -10.12 -16.97 19.44
C GLU A 314 -10.00 -18.35 18.80
N LYS A 315 -8.96 -18.58 17.99
CA LYS A 315 -8.67 -19.90 17.42
C LYS A 315 -8.45 -20.96 18.49
N GLU A 316 -7.73 -20.64 19.58
CA GLU A 316 -7.51 -21.59 20.67
C GLU A 316 -8.82 -21.96 21.38
N ARG A 317 -9.73 -20.98 21.57
CA ARG A 317 -11.05 -21.21 22.16
C ARG A 317 -11.92 -22.11 21.27
N LEU A 318 -11.98 -21.81 19.98
CA LEU A 318 -12.74 -22.59 19.00
C LEU A 318 -12.23 -24.03 18.90
N LEU A 319 -10.91 -24.24 18.99
CA LEU A 319 -10.33 -25.58 18.96
C LEU A 319 -10.75 -26.41 20.17
N LYS A 320 -10.79 -25.80 21.36
CA LYS A 320 -11.27 -26.46 22.59
C LYS A 320 -12.74 -26.81 22.51
N GLU A 321 -13.57 -25.87 22.03
CA GLU A 321 -15.01 -26.07 21.86
C GLU A 321 -15.31 -27.19 20.83
N LYS A 322 -14.61 -27.19 19.69
CA LYS A 322 -14.69 -28.26 18.70
C LYS A 322 -14.36 -29.63 19.31
N ASN A 323 -13.27 -29.72 20.07
CA ASN A 323 -12.88 -30.98 20.70
C ASN A 323 -13.91 -31.46 21.74
N SER A 324 -14.51 -30.54 22.52
CA SER A 324 -15.58 -30.91 23.45
C SER A 324 -16.85 -31.39 22.74
N LEU A 325 -17.21 -30.79 21.61
CA LEU A 325 -18.37 -31.21 20.82
C LEU A 325 -18.16 -32.59 20.18
N ILE A 326 -16.95 -32.86 19.67
CA ILE A 326 -16.60 -34.19 19.14
C ILE A 326 -16.75 -35.24 20.24
N LEU A 327 -16.21 -34.97 21.43
CA LEU A 327 -16.33 -35.91 22.56
C LEU A 327 -17.79 -36.14 22.98
N GLN A 328 -18.60 -35.08 23.04
CA GLN A 328 -20.03 -35.21 23.34
C GLN A 328 -20.75 -36.05 22.28
N ASN A 329 -20.43 -35.86 21.00
CA ASN A 329 -21.04 -36.61 19.93
C ASN A 329 -20.66 -38.10 19.99
N GLU A 330 -19.38 -38.42 20.22
CA GLU A 330 -18.92 -39.81 20.42
C GLU A 330 -19.62 -40.49 21.61
N ILE A 331 -19.86 -39.76 22.70
CA ILE A 331 -20.60 -40.28 23.86
C ILE A 331 -22.05 -40.57 23.48
N SER A 332 -22.71 -39.62 22.81
CA SER A 332 -24.11 -39.76 22.37
C SER A 332 -24.30 -40.91 21.39
N GLU A 333 -23.37 -41.12 20.45
CA GLU A 333 -23.40 -42.23 19.50
C GLU A 333 -23.25 -43.59 20.21
N LYS A 334 -22.36 -43.67 21.21
CA LYS A 334 -22.19 -44.88 22.03
C LYS A 334 -23.43 -45.19 22.84
N GLU A 335 -24.04 -44.18 23.46
CA GLU A 335 -25.26 -44.34 24.25
C GLU A 335 -26.42 -44.81 23.37
N SER A 336 -26.61 -44.20 22.20
CA SER A 336 -27.61 -44.64 21.21
C SER A 336 -27.37 -46.08 20.77
N SER A 337 -26.12 -46.45 20.45
CA SER A 337 -25.77 -47.82 20.02
C SER A 337 -26.03 -48.85 21.13
N PHE A 338 -25.74 -48.49 22.39
CA PHE A 338 -25.99 -49.35 23.53
C PHE A 338 -27.49 -49.58 23.76
N LEU A 339 -28.30 -48.52 23.66
CA LEU A 339 -29.76 -48.61 23.79
C LEU A 339 -30.38 -49.46 22.68
N GLN A 340 -29.92 -49.30 21.43
CA GLN A 340 -30.35 -50.15 20.31
C GLN A 340 -30.02 -51.63 20.56
N LEU A 341 -28.81 -51.93 21.04
CA LEU A 341 -28.40 -53.29 21.40
C LEU A 341 -29.25 -53.87 22.54
N GLN A 342 -29.60 -53.06 23.54
CA GLN A 342 -30.47 -53.48 24.65
C GLN A 342 -31.88 -53.80 24.14
N GLN A 343 -32.45 -52.95 23.29
CA GLN A 343 -33.75 -53.16 22.68
C GLN A 343 -33.81 -54.45 21.83
N LEU A 344 -32.75 -54.72 21.04
CA LEU A 344 -32.61 -55.96 20.27
C LEU A 344 -32.56 -57.21 21.15
N LYS A 345 -31.91 -57.13 22.32
CA LYS A 345 -31.86 -58.26 23.27
C LYS A 345 -33.22 -58.55 23.90
N GLU A 346 -34.00 -57.52 24.20
CA GLU A 346 -35.33 -57.67 24.79
C GLU A 346 -36.36 -58.28 23.81
N GLN A 347 -36.15 -58.13 22.50
CA GLN A 347 -37.01 -58.74 21.48
C GLN A 347 -36.90 -60.28 21.41
N ILE A 348 -35.87 -60.89 22.01
CA ILE A 348 -35.81 -62.34 22.19
C ILE A 348 -36.47 -62.66 23.54
N ASN A 349 -37.76 -62.99 23.57
CA ASN A 349 -38.45 -63.40 24.81
C ASN A 349 -37.93 -64.78 25.28
N PRO A 350 -36.99 -64.86 26.26
CA PRO A 350 -36.36 -66.13 26.62
C PRO A 350 -37.39 -67.08 27.23
N HIS A 351 -38.39 -66.55 27.94
CA HIS A 351 -39.45 -67.32 28.53
C HIS A 351 -40.35 -67.97 27.47
N PHE A 352 -40.65 -67.29 26.36
CA PHE A 352 -41.36 -67.91 25.24
C PHE A 352 -40.54 -69.05 24.61
N LEU A 353 -39.23 -68.86 24.41
CA LEU A 353 -38.35 -69.91 23.87
C LEU A 353 -38.36 -71.16 24.74
N PHE A 354 -38.10 -71.01 26.04
CA PHE A 354 -38.08 -72.14 26.97
C PHE A 354 -39.45 -72.84 27.03
N ASN A 355 -40.55 -72.09 27.04
CA ASN A 355 -41.89 -72.67 27.03
C ASN A 355 -42.19 -73.42 25.74
N ALA A 356 -41.83 -72.86 24.58
CA ALA A 356 -42.04 -73.52 23.30
C ALA A 356 -41.20 -74.80 23.18
N LEU A 357 -39.96 -74.81 23.67
CA LEU A 357 -39.13 -76.01 23.74
C LEU A 357 -39.72 -77.07 24.69
N ASN A 358 -40.26 -76.66 25.84
CA ASN A 358 -40.95 -77.57 26.76
C ASN A 358 -42.23 -78.15 26.14
N SER A 359 -43.04 -77.34 25.45
CA SER A 359 -44.22 -77.82 24.72
C SER A 359 -43.83 -78.80 23.61
N LEU A 360 -42.73 -78.52 22.89
CA LEU A 360 -42.20 -79.44 21.90
C LEU A 360 -41.76 -80.77 22.54
N TYR A 361 -41.03 -80.71 23.66
CA TYR A 361 -40.58 -81.90 24.40
C TYR A 361 -41.77 -82.80 24.78
N MET A 362 -42.81 -82.23 25.36
CA MET A 362 -44.04 -82.98 25.71
C MET A 362 -44.76 -83.55 24.47
N LEU A 363 -44.73 -82.81 23.34
CA LEU A 363 -45.41 -83.22 22.13
C LEU A 363 -44.72 -84.39 21.41
N ILE A 364 -43.41 -84.58 21.61
CA ILE A 364 -42.65 -85.70 21.05
C ILE A 364 -43.24 -87.04 21.52
N ASP A 365 -43.58 -87.15 22.80
CA ASP A 365 -44.12 -88.38 23.39
C ASP A 365 -45.61 -88.60 23.03
N VAL A 366 -46.38 -87.54 22.79
CA VAL A 366 -47.82 -87.62 22.50
C VAL A 366 -48.11 -87.82 21.00
N ASN A 367 -47.42 -87.07 20.12
CA ASN A 367 -47.64 -87.15 18.68
C ASN A 367 -46.41 -86.67 17.89
N GLN A 368 -45.63 -87.62 17.37
CA GLN A 368 -44.36 -87.37 16.68
C GLN A 368 -44.49 -86.55 15.39
N GLU A 369 -45.60 -86.68 14.65
CA GLU A 369 -45.81 -85.89 13.43
C GLU A 369 -46.14 -84.43 13.77
N LYS A 370 -46.98 -84.20 14.80
CA LYS A 370 -47.24 -82.84 15.29
C LYS A 370 -45.98 -82.20 15.89
N SER A 371 -45.10 -82.95 16.55
CA SER A 371 -43.84 -82.42 17.09
C SER A 371 -42.87 -81.97 16.01
N LYS A 372 -42.73 -82.72 14.90
CA LYS A 372 -41.95 -82.29 13.73
C LYS A 372 -42.47 -80.98 13.14
N VAL A 373 -43.79 -80.86 12.96
CA VAL A 373 -44.42 -79.64 12.45
C VAL A 373 -44.21 -78.47 13.42
N PHE A 374 -44.39 -78.70 14.73
CA PHE A 374 -44.16 -77.69 15.76
C PHE A 374 -42.71 -77.18 15.74
N ALA A 375 -41.71 -78.07 15.68
CA ALA A 375 -40.30 -77.71 15.61
C ALA A 375 -39.97 -76.87 14.36
N LEU A 376 -40.51 -77.23 13.20
CA LEU A 376 -40.31 -76.48 11.95
C LEU A 376 -40.92 -75.06 12.05
N LYS A 377 -42.14 -74.94 12.59
CA LYS A 377 -42.82 -73.65 12.75
C LYS A 377 -42.11 -72.77 13.79
N LEU A 378 -41.62 -73.36 14.87
CA LEU A 378 -40.79 -72.68 15.87
C LEU A 378 -39.50 -72.14 15.24
N SER A 379 -38.79 -72.96 14.44
CA SER A 379 -37.59 -72.53 13.72
C SER A 379 -37.86 -71.37 12.75
N LYS A 380 -38.97 -71.42 12.00
CA LYS A 380 -39.37 -70.33 11.10
C LYS A 380 -39.64 -69.03 11.86
N LEU A 381 -40.36 -69.11 12.98
CA LEU A 381 -40.66 -67.96 13.86
C LEU A 381 -39.38 -67.32 14.38
N TYR A 382 -38.46 -68.10 14.95
CA TYR A 382 -37.20 -67.59 15.49
C TYR A 382 -36.27 -67.02 14.41
N ARG A 383 -36.21 -67.66 13.24
CA ARG A 383 -35.44 -67.13 12.10
C ARG A 383 -35.96 -65.74 11.68
N TYR A 384 -37.28 -65.54 11.72
CA TYR A 384 -37.86 -64.23 11.44
C TYR A 384 -37.43 -63.20 12.50
N PHE A 385 -37.50 -63.55 13.79
CA PHE A 385 -37.11 -62.65 14.89
C PHE A 385 -35.65 -62.17 14.80
N ILE A 386 -34.71 -63.04 14.42
CA ILE A 386 -33.28 -62.69 14.33
C ILE A 386 -32.87 -62.05 13.00
N THR A 387 -33.79 -61.91 12.06
CA THR A 387 -33.53 -61.30 10.74
C THR A 387 -34.43 -60.08 10.52
N PRO A 388 -34.29 -59.03 11.34
CA PRO A 388 -35.11 -57.83 11.19
C PRO A 388 -34.81 -57.14 9.85
N PRO A 389 -35.82 -56.55 9.18
CA PRO A 389 -35.60 -55.73 7.99
C PRO A 389 -34.87 -54.43 8.38
N LYS A 390 -34.02 -53.92 7.48
CA LYS A 390 -33.19 -52.70 7.67
C LYS A 390 -33.99 -51.47 8.14
N ASN A 391 -35.28 -51.44 7.81
CA ASN A 391 -36.17 -50.31 8.03
C ASN A 391 -37.28 -50.62 9.08
N ASN A 392 -37.21 -51.74 9.80
CA ASN A 392 -38.21 -52.17 10.79
C ASN A 392 -39.68 -52.20 10.30
N ILE A 393 -39.89 -52.30 8.98
CA ILE A 393 -41.20 -52.46 8.34
C ILE A 393 -41.19 -53.65 7.40
N THR A 394 -42.36 -54.25 7.20
CA THR A 394 -42.53 -55.45 6.36
C THR A 394 -43.91 -55.46 5.73
N ILE A 395 -44.09 -56.28 4.70
CA ILE A 395 -45.38 -56.43 4.03
C ILE A 395 -46.35 -57.25 4.88
N VAL A 396 -47.63 -56.90 4.84
CA VAL A 396 -48.71 -57.58 5.58
C VAL A 396 -48.73 -59.09 5.33
N GLU A 397 -48.44 -59.55 4.10
CA GLU A 397 -48.37 -60.97 3.77
C GLU A 397 -47.40 -61.74 4.69
N LYS A 398 -46.21 -61.17 4.92
CA LYS A 398 -45.17 -61.79 5.75
C LYS A 398 -45.57 -61.81 7.22
N GLU A 399 -46.19 -60.74 7.71
CA GLU A 399 -46.70 -60.66 9.08
C GLU A 399 -47.87 -61.63 9.31
N LEU A 400 -48.79 -61.77 8.36
CA LEU A 400 -49.87 -62.75 8.47
C LEU A 400 -49.33 -64.18 8.42
N ALA A 401 -48.35 -64.47 7.55
CA ALA A 401 -47.70 -65.78 7.51
C ALA A 401 -47.05 -66.11 8.86
N LEU A 402 -46.29 -65.15 9.42
CA LEU A 402 -45.67 -65.29 10.74
C LEU A 402 -46.72 -65.48 11.84
N LEU A 403 -47.77 -64.66 11.82
CA LEU A 403 -48.85 -64.71 12.81
C LEU A 403 -49.52 -66.08 12.82
N ASN A 404 -49.75 -66.70 11.66
CA ASN A 404 -50.30 -68.05 11.60
C ASN A 404 -49.36 -69.09 12.22
N GLU A 405 -48.04 -68.97 12.00
CA GLU A 405 -47.07 -69.84 12.66
C GLU A 405 -47.08 -69.63 14.18
N TYR A 406 -47.17 -68.38 14.63
CA TYR A 406 -47.26 -68.03 16.05
C TYR A 406 -48.54 -68.55 16.71
N ILE A 407 -49.70 -68.35 16.09
CA ILE A 407 -51.00 -68.84 16.58
C ILE A 407 -50.98 -70.37 16.72
N TYR A 408 -50.42 -71.09 15.74
CA TYR A 408 -50.31 -72.55 15.81
C TYR A 408 -49.53 -73.02 17.04
N LEU A 409 -48.40 -72.36 17.32
CA LEU A 409 -47.57 -72.69 18.49
C LEU A 409 -48.32 -72.39 19.80
N GLN A 410 -49.03 -71.27 19.87
CA GLN A 410 -49.80 -70.89 21.06
C GLN A 410 -51.05 -71.79 21.26
N ASP A 411 -51.80 -72.10 20.22
CA ASP A 411 -52.98 -72.96 20.31
C ASP A 411 -52.63 -74.36 20.85
N THR A 412 -51.48 -74.91 20.43
CA THR A 412 -50.96 -76.18 20.96
C THR A 412 -50.76 -76.14 22.48
N ARG A 413 -50.40 -74.97 23.04
CA ARG A 413 -50.24 -74.76 24.48
C ARG A 413 -51.57 -74.52 25.20
N PHE A 414 -52.45 -73.72 24.61
CA PHE A 414 -53.73 -73.32 25.22
C PHE A 414 -54.88 -74.32 24.99
N ASN A 415 -54.63 -75.35 24.18
CA ASN A 415 -55.49 -76.52 23.97
C ASN A 415 -56.96 -76.14 23.73
N GLY A 416 -57.20 -75.21 22.79
CA GLY A 416 -58.52 -74.73 22.39
C GLY A 416 -59.11 -73.59 23.25
N SER A 417 -58.39 -73.07 24.25
CA SER A 417 -58.84 -71.92 25.06
C SER A 417 -58.54 -70.55 24.41
N LEU A 418 -57.83 -70.54 23.28
CA LEU A 418 -57.43 -69.36 22.52
C LEU A 418 -58.13 -69.41 21.15
N LEU A 419 -58.98 -68.44 20.85
CA LEU A 419 -59.72 -68.35 19.60
C LEU A 419 -59.21 -67.15 18.80
N VAL A 420 -58.38 -67.39 17.79
CA VAL A 420 -57.86 -66.33 16.91
C VAL A 420 -58.51 -66.43 15.54
N SER A 421 -59.13 -65.33 15.10
CA SER A 421 -59.80 -65.21 13.81
C SER A 421 -59.14 -64.10 12.98
N ILE A 422 -58.90 -64.37 11.70
CA ILE A 422 -58.40 -63.37 10.75
C ILE A 422 -59.50 -63.19 9.70
N ILE A 423 -60.03 -61.97 9.59
CA ILE A 423 -61.21 -61.66 8.78
C ILE A 423 -60.85 -60.55 7.79
N GLY A 424 -61.36 -60.65 6.55
CA GLY A 424 -61.15 -59.66 5.49
C GLY A 424 -60.37 -60.22 4.30
N ASP A 425 -60.25 -59.40 3.25
CA ASP A 425 -59.63 -59.78 1.98
C ASP A 425 -58.11 -59.60 2.04
N LYS A 426 -57.39 -60.73 2.19
CA LYS A 426 -55.93 -60.75 2.26
C LYS A 426 -55.26 -60.22 0.99
N GLU A 427 -55.86 -60.45 -0.17
CA GLU A 427 -55.25 -60.08 -1.45
C GLU A 427 -55.16 -58.56 -1.63
N LYS A 428 -56.13 -57.81 -1.08
CA LYS A 428 -56.16 -56.34 -1.15
C LYS A 428 -55.07 -55.66 -0.33
N VAL A 429 -54.63 -56.29 0.76
CA VAL A 429 -53.71 -55.65 1.74
C VAL A 429 -52.32 -56.29 1.75
N LYS A 430 -52.10 -57.42 1.07
CA LYS A 430 -50.87 -58.23 1.17
C LYS A 430 -49.56 -57.46 0.95
N ASN A 431 -49.58 -56.46 0.06
CA ASN A 431 -48.41 -55.65 -0.32
C ASN A 431 -48.28 -54.35 0.50
N GLN A 432 -49.21 -54.06 1.40
CA GLN A 432 -49.12 -52.88 2.28
C GLN A 432 -48.04 -53.10 3.34
N TYR A 433 -47.46 -52.01 3.85
CA TYR A 433 -46.44 -52.08 4.89
C TYR A 433 -47.01 -51.78 6.27
N ILE A 434 -46.55 -52.55 7.26
CA ILE A 434 -46.78 -52.33 8.69
C ILE A 434 -45.46 -52.52 9.43
N PRO A 435 -45.34 -52.06 10.70
CA PRO A 435 -44.16 -52.33 11.50
C PRO A 435 -43.87 -53.85 11.58
N PHE A 436 -42.60 -54.19 11.51
CA PHE A 436 -42.13 -55.57 11.69
C PHE A 436 -42.54 -56.07 13.08
N LEU A 437 -43.10 -57.29 13.16
CA LEU A 437 -43.66 -57.90 14.37
C LEU A 437 -44.91 -57.22 14.95
N ALA A 438 -45.58 -56.33 14.21
CA ALA A 438 -46.76 -55.64 14.72
C ALA A 438 -47.89 -56.59 15.12
N LEU A 439 -48.27 -57.53 14.24
CA LEU A 439 -49.40 -58.42 14.52
C LEU A 439 -49.06 -59.39 15.65
N GLN A 440 -47.83 -59.91 15.64
CA GLN A 440 -47.36 -60.80 16.70
C GLN A 440 -47.34 -60.09 18.05
N THR A 441 -46.87 -58.84 18.13
CA THR A 441 -46.83 -58.03 19.35
C THR A 441 -48.24 -57.84 19.93
N LEU A 442 -49.22 -57.52 19.08
CA LEU A 442 -50.59 -57.30 19.54
C LEU A 442 -51.27 -58.59 20.02
N VAL A 443 -51.06 -59.71 19.33
CA VAL A 443 -51.59 -61.01 19.75
C VAL A 443 -50.88 -61.53 21.01
N GLU A 444 -49.56 -61.33 21.15
CA GLU A 444 -48.83 -61.65 22.38
C GLU A 444 -49.35 -60.82 23.56
N ASN A 445 -49.57 -59.52 23.38
CA ASN A 445 -50.15 -58.66 24.40
C ASN A 445 -51.53 -59.16 24.83
N ALA A 446 -52.38 -59.52 23.88
CA ALA A 446 -53.69 -60.09 24.19
C ALA A 446 -53.55 -61.38 25.02
N ILE A 447 -52.66 -62.30 24.67
CA ILE A 447 -52.45 -63.57 25.42
C ILE A 447 -51.84 -63.32 26.81
N LYS A 448 -50.86 -62.42 26.91
CA LYS A 448 -50.09 -62.16 28.14
C LYS A 448 -50.92 -61.47 29.21
N HIS A 449 -51.76 -60.53 28.80
CA HIS A 449 -52.50 -59.69 29.74
C HIS A 449 -53.87 -60.25 30.10
N ASN A 450 -54.36 -61.28 29.40
CA ASN A 450 -55.70 -61.81 29.59
C ASN A 450 -55.70 -63.27 30.02
N THR A 451 -56.68 -63.64 30.84
CA THR A 451 -56.93 -65.04 31.21
C THR A 451 -57.59 -65.77 30.04
N ALA A 452 -57.15 -67.00 29.75
CA ALA A 452 -57.74 -67.87 28.74
C ALA A 452 -58.05 -69.25 29.35
N THR A 453 -59.34 -69.62 29.42
CA THR A 453 -59.79 -70.91 29.97
C THR A 453 -60.82 -71.57 29.06
N LYS A 454 -61.05 -72.87 29.17
CA LYS A 454 -62.07 -73.56 28.36
C LYS A 454 -63.49 -73.04 28.61
N SER A 455 -63.81 -72.61 29.83
CA SER A 455 -65.11 -72.02 30.19
C SER A 455 -65.26 -70.57 29.72
N LYS A 456 -64.14 -69.86 29.54
CA LYS A 456 -64.11 -68.47 29.08
C LYS A 456 -62.89 -68.28 28.16
N PRO A 457 -63.03 -68.62 26.86
CA PRO A 457 -61.92 -68.55 25.92
C PRO A 457 -61.52 -67.08 25.67
N LEU A 458 -60.26 -66.87 25.31
CA LEU A 458 -59.75 -65.57 24.87
C LEU A 458 -59.98 -65.46 23.36
N SER A 459 -60.89 -64.55 22.96
CA SER A 459 -61.17 -64.28 21.56
C SER A 459 -60.31 -63.12 21.06
N ILE A 460 -59.61 -63.33 19.94
CA ILE A 460 -58.81 -62.33 19.24
C ILE A 460 -59.27 -62.30 17.78
N THR A 461 -59.54 -61.11 17.25
CA THR A 461 -59.94 -60.88 15.86
C THR A 461 -58.98 -59.89 15.22
N VAL A 462 -58.42 -60.30 14.07
CA VAL A 462 -57.57 -59.47 13.22
C VAL A 462 -58.38 -59.14 11.96
N SER A 463 -58.86 -57.91 11.87
CA SER A 463 -59.68 -57.41 10.77
C SER A 463 -58.82 -56.64 9.77
N LEU A 464 -58.80 -57.13 8.53
CA LEU A 464 -58.10 -56.50 7.41
C LEU A 464 -59.02 -55.47 6.75
N THR A 465 -58.66 -54.20 6.82
CA THR A 465 -59.44 -53.09 6.24
C THR A 465 -58.63 -52.35 5.17
N GLU A 466 -59.28 -51.47 4.40
CA GLU A 466 -58.60 -50.69 3.36
C GLU A 466 -57.59 -49.67 3.93
N LYS A 467 -57.79 -49.19 5.16
CA LYS A 467 -56.97 -48.14 5.77
C LYS A 467 -55.88 -48.66 6.71
N GLY A 468 -55.97 -49.93 7.11
CA GLY A 468 -55.08 -50.53 8.10
C GLY A 468 -55.61 -51.86 8.64
N ILE A 469 -54.97 -52.38 9.68
CA ILE A 469 -55.37 -53.62 10.35
C ILE A 469 -55.86 -53.30 11.74
N GLU A 470 -57.05 -53.77 12.07
CA GLU A 470 -57.59 -53.68 13.43
C GLU A 470 -57.40 -55.01 14.15
N VAL A 471 -56.76 -54.98 15.31
CA VAL A 471 -56.64 -56.14 16.21
C VAL A 471 -57.48 -55.88 17.45
N LYS A 472 -58.38 -56.81 17.73
CA LYS A 472 -59.35 -56.71 18.81
C LYS A 472 -59.28 -57.96 19.67
N ASN A 473 -59.36 -57.84 20.99
CA ASN A 473 -59.48 -59.00 21.88
C ASN A 473 -60.49 -58.78 23.02
N SER A 474 -61.06 -59.89 23.52
CA SER A 474 -61.87 -59.85 24.74
C SER A 474 -61.02 -59.41 25.93
N TYR A 475 -61.51 -58.47 26.74
CA TYR A 475 -60.77 -57.92 27.88
C TYR A 475 -61.05 -58.75 29.16
N GLN A 476 -60.04 -59.50 29.60
CA GLN A 476 -60.09 -60.44 30.72
C GLN A 476 -58.80 -60.37 31.57
N PRO A 477 -58.46 -59.20 32.16
CA PRO A 477 -57.14 -58.93 32.73
C PRO A 477 -56.75 -59.92 33.84
N ILE A 478 -55.49 -60.33 33.88
CA ILE A 478 -54.93 -61.17 34.95
C ILE A 478 -54.62 -60.28 36.17
N THR A 479 -55.05 -60.68 37.38
CA THR A 479 -54.94 -59.91 38.63
C THR A 479 -53.51 -59.71 39.14
N THR A 480 -52.55 -60.51 38.65
CA THR A 480 -51.13 -60.47 39.01
C THR A 480 -50.27 -60.29 37.75
N ALA A 481 -50.62 -59.34 36.89
CA ALA A 481 -49.77 -59.03 35.75
C ALA A 481 -48.38 -58.59 36.29
N PRO A 482 -47.27 -59.27 35.94
CA PRO A 482 -45.94 -58.78 36.28
C PRO A 482 -45.76 -57.39 35.65
N GLU A 483 -44.95 -56.52 36.27
CA GLU A 483 -44.56 -55.22 35.71
C GLU A 483 -43.89 -55.42 34.34
N SER A 484 -44.70 -55.53 33.29
CA SER A 484 -44.21 -55.46 31.93
C SER A 484 -44.29 -54.01 31.53
N HIS A 485 -43.13 -53.38 31.45
CA HIS A 485 -42.97 -52.16 30.69
C HIS A 485 -43.65 -52.34 29.32
N TYR A 486 -44.40 -51.34 28.87
CA TYR A 486 -45.25 -51.32 27.67
C TYR A 486 -44.46 -51.42 26.34
N PHE A 487 -43.28 -52.04 26.36
CA PHE A 487 -42.30 -52.14 25.28
C PHE A 487 -42.91 -52.48 23.92
N GLY A 488 -43.89 -53.40 23.87
CA GLY A 488 -44.55 -53.76 22.61
C GLY A 488 -45.36 -52.62 22.00
N ILE A 489 -46.16 -51.91 22.80
CA ILE A 489 -46.95 -50.76 22.33
C ILE A 489 -46.04 -49.55 22.07
N ASP A 490 -45.03 -49.34 22.92
CA ASP A 490 -44.09 -48.23 22.76
C ASP A 490 -43.21 -48.41 21.51
N TYR A 491 -42.80 -49.64 21.19
CA TYR A 491 -42.14 -49.96 19.93
C TYR A 491 -43.00 -49.58 18.72
N LEU A 492 -44.29 -49.91 18.74
CA LEU A 492 -45.21 -49.55 17.66
C LEU A 492 -45.38 -48.04 17.55
N LYS A 493 -45.58 -47.33 18.67
CA LYS A 493 -45.65 -45.86 18.69
C LYS A 493 -44.38 -45.22 18.13
N HIS A 494 -43.20 -45.67 18.56
CA HIS A 494 -41.93 -45.14 18.06
C HIS A 494 -41.73 -45.39 16.57
N THR A 495 -42.10 -46.59 16.08
CA THR A 495 -41.99 -46.93 14.66
C THR A 495 -42.94 -46.08 13.82
N TYR A 496 -44.20 -45.92 14.25
CA TYR A 496 -45.16 -45.07 13.54
C TYR A 496 -44.78 -43.59 13.58
N ALA A 497 -44.25 -43.08 14.70
CA ALA A 497 -43.73 -41.72 14.80
C ALA A 497 -42.53 -41.48 13.88
N PHE A 498 -41.61 -42.44 13.75
CA PHE A 498 -40.48 -42.34 12.82
C PHE A 498 -40.94 -42.22 11.34
N TYR A 499 -42.04 -42.88 10.99
CA TYR A 499 -42.65 -42.80 9.66
C TYR A 499 -43.67 -41.66 9.49
N ASN A 500 -43.82 -40.78 10.48
CA ASN A 500 -44.82 -39.69 10.50
C ASN A 500 -46.26 -40.18 10.22
N VAL A 501 -46.66 -41.28 10.85
CA VAL A 501 -48.02 -41.83 10.76
C VAL A 501 -48.71 -41.70 12.11
N ASP A 502 -49.62 -40.74 12.25
CA ASP A 502 -50.20 -40.36 13.54
C ASP A 502 -51.47 -41.14 13.92
N ASN A 503 -52.00 -41.98 13.03
CA ASN A 503 -53.28 -42.68 13.23
C ASN A 503 -53.18 -44.04 13.95
N PHE A 504 -52.05 -44.33 14.62
CA PHE A 504 -51.93 -45.53 15.46
C PHE A 504 -52.66 -45.30 16.79
N GLU A 505 -53.68 -46.10 17.06
CA GLU A 505 -54.51 -45.94 18.25
C GLU A 505 -54.68 -47.27 18.97
N ASN A 506 -54.75 -47.22 20.30
CA ASN A 506 -55.18 -48.33 21.12
C ASN A 506 -56.10 -47.81 22.23
N TYR A 507 -57.20 -48.51 22.47
CA TYR A 507 -58.20 -48.11 23.46
C TYR A 507 -59.01 -49.31 23.92
N GLN A 508 -59.69 -49.15 25.05
CA GLN A 508 -60.62 -50.14 25.58
C GLN A 508 -62.05 -49.62 25.41
N LYS A 509 -62.94 -50.48 24.91
CA LYS A 509 -64.36 -50.15 24.74
C LYS A 509 -65.21 -51.41 24.89
N ASP A 510 -66.34 -51.30 25.59
CA ASP A 510 -67.37 -52.35 25.69
C ASP A 510 -66.85 -53.75 26.12
N GLY A 511 -65.86 -53.79 27.01
CA GLY A 511 -65.28 -55.06 27.49
C GLY A 511 -64.29 -55.71 26.52
N GLU A 512 -63.81 -54.95 25.53
CA GLU A 512 -62.86 -55.38 24.52
C GLU A 512 -61.71 -54.36 24.40
N TYR A 513 -60.54 -54.84 23.99
CA TYR A 513 -59.37 -54.00 23.75
C TYR A 513 -59.11 -53.94 22.24
N PHE A 514 -58.90 -52.74 21.73
CA PHE A 514 -58.76 -52.44 20.31
C PHE A 514 -57.39 -51.82 20.05
N CYS A 515 -56.78 -52.19 18.94
CA CYS A 515 -55.58 -51.58 18.43
C CYS A 515 -55.67 -51.46 16.90
N PHE A 516 -55.49 -50.25 16.39
CA PHE A 516 -55.52 -49.97 14.96
C PHE A 516 -54.10 -49.71 14.43
N LEU A 517 -53.72 -50.48 13.42
CA LEU A 517 -52.44 -50.41 12.72
C LEU A 517 -52.63 -49.76 11.34
N PRO A 518 -52.40 -48.45 11.18
CA PRO A 518 -52.44 -47.83 9.87
C PRO A 518 -51.33 -48.38 8.96
N PHE A 519 -51.57 -48.39 7.64
CA PHE A 519 -50.54 -48.74 6.67
C PHE A 519 -49.48 -47.64 6.56
N ILE A 520 -48.22 -48.05 6.39
CA ILE A 520 -47.08 -47.15 6.20
C ILE A 520 -46.83 -46.99 4.70
N VAL A 521 -46.77 -45.74 4.23
CA VAL A 521 -46.41 -45.43 2.85
C VAL A 521 -44.89 -45.31 2.77
N VAL A 522 -44.26 -46.21 2.02
CA VAL A 522 -42.81 -46.15 1.75
C VAL A 522 -42.61 -45.25 0.53
N VAL A 523 -42.03 -44.06 0.74
CA VAL A 523 -41.66 -43.10 -0.33
C VAL A 523 -40.34 -43.50 -0.97
#